data_AF-A0A6J3CTT4-F1
#
_entry.id   AF-A0A6J3CTT4-F1
#
_cell.length_a   1.000
_cell.length_b   1.000
_cell.length_c   1.000
_cell.angle_alpha   90.00
_cell.angle_beta   90.00
_cell.angle_gamma   90.00
#
_symmetry.space_group_name_H-M   'P 1'
#
loop_
_entity.id
_entity.type
_entity.pdbx_description
1 polymer ?
#
loop_
_entity_poly.entity_id
_entity_poly.type
_entity_poly.pdbx_seq_one_letter_code
_entity_poly.pdbx_strand_id
1 'polypeptide(L)'
;MEPLRGAALLLLLCAAACAQNDCVCEKNKRVTDCRLVNDVCQCSSIGSGVTVNCDTLTSKCLLMKAEVKSTKSGRREKPKDAFEDTDGLYDPECENNGVFKAKQCNGTTCWCVNTAGVRRTDKHDTDLKCNQLVRTTWIIVKMKHAERETPLNTESLKKFFKETISRRYMLNGRYIADVTYENPYIFIDLKQNSSDKSAGEVDIADVAYYVEKDVKGDSIFLNNRLNVSIDNEVVQLDKAVAVYYVDEIAPEFSMKSLTPGVIAVIVIVIIAIVAGIVVLVLTRRKKGKYVKAEVKEMNEMHRGLNA
;
A
#
# COMPACT_ATOMS: atom_id res chain seq x y z
N MET A 1 79.95 -22.18 8.51
CA MET A 1 78.98 -21.65 9.48
C MET A 1 78.27 -20.49 8.81
N GLU A 2 76.94 -20.50 8.88
CA GLU A 2 75.94 -19.51 8.41
C GLU A 2 76.35 -18.03 8.58
N PRO A 3 75.77 -17.06 7.82
CA PRO A 3 74.33 -17.00 7.56
C PRO A 3 73.86 -16.51 6.17
N LEU A 4 72.84 -17.17 5.64
CA LEU A 4 71.94 -16.62 4.62
C LEU A 4 70.49 -16.71 5.12
N ARG A 5 70.21 -16.10 6.28
CA ARG A 5 68.87 -16.05 6.92
C ARG A 5 68.19 -14.67 6.82
N GLY A 6 68.65 -13.80 5.93
CA GLY A 6 68.16 -12.41 5.85
C GLY A 6 67.03 -12.14 4.85
N ALA A 7 66.85 -12.97 3.82
CA ALA A 7 65.99 -12.60 2.68
C ALA A 7 64.57 -13.23 2.70
N ALA A 8 64.33 -14.25 3.53
CA ALA A 8 63.04 -14.95 3.54
C ALA A 8 61.98 -14.28 4.46
N LEU A 9 62.36 -13.35 5.34
CA LEU A 9 61.42 -12.74 6.29
C LEU A 9 60.69 -11.49 5.75
N LEU A 10 61.13 -10.90 4.63
CA LEU A 10 60.47 -9.70 4.08
C LEU A 10 59.41 -10.00 3.02
N LEU A 11 59.30 -11.23 2.52
CA LEU A 11 58.26 -11.62 1.55
C LEU A 11 57.01 -12.24 2.19
N LEU A 12 56.99 -12.40 3.52
CA LEU A 12 55.87 -12.97 4.28
C LEU A 12 54.99 -11.95 5.00
N LEU A 13 55.28 -10.64 4.88
CA LEU A 13 54.57 -9.59 5.63
C LEU A 13 53.56 -8.75 4.80
N CYS A 14 53.40 -9.00 3.50
CA CYS A 14 52.44 -8.26 2.66
C CYS A 14 51.20 -9.06 2.23
N ALA A 15 51.02 -10.31 2.69
CA ALA A 15 49.85 -11.14 2.36
C ALA A 15 48.79 -11.21 3.47
N ALA A 16 48.95 -10.45 4.56
CA ALA A 16 48.05 -10.47 5.72
C ALA A 16 47.54 -9.07 6.06
N ALA A 17 46.89 -8.39 5.10
CA ALA A 17 46.14 -7.16 5.38
C ALA A 17 45.05 -6.84 4.34
N CYS A 18 44.35 -7.87 3.86
CA CYS A 18 43.00 -7.68 3.32
C CYS A 18 42.06 -8.55 4.14
N ALA A 19 41.90 -8.23 5.43
CA ALA A 19 40.67 -8.63 6.12
C ALA A 19 39.55 -7.83 5.45
N GLN A 20 38.95 -8.40 4.39
CA GLN A 20 37.63 -7.96 3.96
C GLN A 20 36.71 -8.28 5.13
N ASN A 21 36.38 -7.25 5.93
CA ASN A 21 35.40 -7.39 7.00
C ASN A 21 34.02 -7.50 6.34
N ASP A 22 33.75 -8.67 5.76
CA ASP A 22 32.48 -8.99 5.15
C ASP A 22 31.41 -9.11 6.25
N CYS A 23 30.20 -8.66 5.92
CA CYS A 23 29.06 -8.69 6.83
C CYS A 23 27.80 -9.10 6.08
N VAL A 24 26.77 -9.56 6.80
CA VAL A 24 25.52 -10.06 6.22
C VAL A 24 24.37 -9.12 6.55
N CYS A 25 23.64 -8.70 5.52
CA CYS A 25 22.49 -7.81 5.66
C CYS A 25 21.19 -8.58 5.97
N GLU A 26 20.92 -8.86 7.24
CA GLU A 26 19.76 -9.69 7.63
C GLU A 26 18.41 -9.07 7.24
N LYS A 27 18.31 -7.73 7.25
CA LYS A 27 17.07 -6.99 6.98
C LYS A 27 16.84 -6.70 5.50
N ASN A 28 17.78 -7.05 4.62
CA ASN A 28 17.63 -6.86 3.18
C ASN A 28 18.48 -7.85 2.37
N LYS A 29 17.84 -8.86 1.79
CA LYS A 29 18.47 -9.85 0.91
C LYS A 29 18.84 -9.31 -0.49
N ARG A 30 18.40 -8.09 -0.84
CA ARG A 30 18.53 -7.48 -2.18
C ARG A 30 19.68 -6.47 -2.26
N VAL A 31 20.83 -6.85 -1.70
CA VAL A 31 22.05 -6.02 -1.62
C VAL A 31 23.27 -6.80 -2.11
N THR A 32 24.33 -6.08 -2.46
CA THR A 32 25.66 -6.61 -2.81
C THR A 32 26.75 -5.82 -2.08
N ASP A 33 28.01 -6.24 -2.21
CA ASP A 33 29.18 -5.46 -1.78
C ASP A 33 29.12 -5.03 -0.30
N CYS A 34 28.71 -5.95 0.56
CA CYS A 34 28.55 -5.71 1.99
C CYS A 34 29.90 -5.65 2.70
N ARG A 35 30.11 -4.60 3.49
CA ARG A 35 31.33 -4.36 4.27
C ARG A 35 30.99 -3.76 5.63
N LEU A 36 31.75 -4.16 6.64
CA LEU A 36 31.66 -3.58 7.97
C LEU A 36 32.44 -2.26 8.02
N VAL A 37 31.73 -1.16 8.31
CA VAL A 37 32.31 0.19 8.40
C VAL A 37 31.87 0.80 9.73
N ASN A 38 32.82 1.07 10.64
CA ASN A 38 32.54 1.58 11.99
C ASN A 38 31.49 0.74 12.73
N ASP A 39 31.66 -0.58 12.74
CA ASP A 39 30.75 -1.58 13.34
C ASP A 39 29.33 -1.64 12.74
N VAL A 40 29.07 -0.88 11.67
CA VAL A 40 27.80 -0.93 10.93
C VAL A 40 28.00 -1.69 9.63
N CYS A 41 27.12 -2.67 9.37
CA CYS A 41 27.13 -3.37 8.10
C CYS A 41 26.52 -2.49 7.01
N GLN A 42 27.34 -2.08 6.05
CA GLN A 42 26.95 -1.25 4.91
C GLN A 42 27.03 -2.05 3.62
N CYS A 43 25.95 -2.04 2.84
CA CYS A 43 25.89 -2.75 1.56
C CYS A 43 25.44 -1.83 0.43
N SER A 44 25.68 -2.23 -0.82
CA SER A 44 25.16 -1.58 -2.01
C SER A 44 23.77 -2.13 -2.36
N SER A 45 22.76 -1.27 -2.45
CA SER A 45 21.42 -1.69 -2.89
C SER A 45 21.43 -2.04 -4.37
N ILE A 46 20.92 -3.23 -4.71
CA ILE A 46 20.87 -3.69 -6.09
C ILE A 46 20.06 -2.69 -6.94
N GLY A 47 20.66 -2.27 -8.06
CA GLY A 47 20.01 -1.41 -9.05
C GLY A 47 20.16 0.07 -8.85
N SER A 48 20.14 0.58 -7.61
CA SER A 48 20.49 1.97 -7.33
C SER A 48 22.00 2.17 -7.15
N GLY A 49 22.71 1.19 -6.59
CA GLY A 49 24.09 1.35 -6.13
C GLY A 49 24.23 2.20 -4.86
N VAL A 50 23.10 2.64 -4.29
CA VAL A 50 23.08 3.45 -3.06
C VAL A 50 23.50 2.60 -1.87
N THR A 51 24.37 3.14 -1.02
CA THR A 51 24.79 2.49 0.22
C THR A 51 23.63 2.47 1.23
N VAL A 52 23.32 1.29 1.77
CA VAL A 52 22.27 1.07 2.76
C VAL A 52 22.87 0.59 4.08
N ASN A 53 22.26 1.02 5.20
CA ASN A 53 22.57 0.55 6.53
C ASN A 53 21.70 -0.67 6.88
N CYS A 54 22.34 -1.82 7.10
CA CYS A 54 21.67 -3.09 7.38
C CYS A 54 21.07 -3.21 8.79
N ASP A 55 21.38 -2.28 9.69
CA ASP A 55 20.76 -2.20 11.01
C ASP A 55 19.36 -1.58 10.96
N THR A 56 19.00 -0.96 9.84
CA THR A 56 17.70 -0.32 9.60
C THR A 56 16.94 -1.02 8.47
N LEU A 57 15.62 -0.78 8.38
CA LEU A 57 14.87 -1.21 7.20
C LEU A 57 15.33 -0.40 5.98
N THR A 58 15.54 -1.09 4.85
CA THR A 58 15.80 -0.40 3.58
C THR A 58 14.51 0.20 3.06
N SER A 59 14.57 1.40 2.50
CA SER A 59 13.38 2.09 2.02
C SER A 59 12.68 1.36 0.86
N LYS A 60 11.35 1.52 0.80
CA LYS A 60 10.49 0.94 -0.23
C LYS A 60 10.97 1.28 -1.65
N CYS A 61 11.41 2.52 -1.90
CA CYS A 61 11.87 2.92 -3.24
C CYS A 61 13.07 2.11 -3.70
N LEU A 62 14.10 1.97 -2.85
CA LEU A 62 15.30 1.20 -3.17
C LEU A 62 14.98 -0.28 -3.34
N LEU A 63 14.10 -0.84 -2.50
CA LEU A 63 13.67 -2.23 -2.60
C LEU A 63 12.85 -2.53 -3.86
N MET A 64 11.98 -1.59 -4.28
CA MET A 64 11.23 -1.68 -5.53
C MET A 64 12.17 -1.63 -6.73
N LYS A 65 13.15 -0.71 -6.74
CA LYS A 65 14.18 -0.65 -7.80
C LYS A 65 14.98 -1.94 -7.89
N ALA A 66 15.39 -2.51 -6.76
CA ALA A 66 16.09 -3.79 -6.72
C ALA A 66 15.25 -4.93 -7.31
N GLU A 67 13.96 -4.99 -6.96
CA GLU A 67 13.03 -6.00 -7.49
C GLU A 67 12.90 -5.96 -9.01
N VAL A 68 12.73 -4.75 -9.54
CA VAL A 68 12.56 -4.57 -10.98
C VAL A 68 13.84 -4.93 -11.74
N LYS A 69 15.01 -4.63 -11.18
CA LYS A 69 16.28 -5.05 -11.80
C LYS A 69 16.42 -6.58 -11.82
N SER A 70 16.06 -7.27 -10.73
CA SER A 70 16.10 -8.74 -10.69
C SER A 70 15.13 -9.39 -11.69
N THR A 71 13.98 -8.76 -11.97
CA THR A 71 12.98 -9.29 -12.92
C THR A 71 13.24 -8.92 -14.39
N LYS A 72 14.18 -8.01 -14.68
CA LYS A 72 14.56 -7.61 -16.05
C LYS A 72 15.54 -8.60 -16.71
N SER A 73 16.19 -9.49 -15.96
CA SER A 73 17.10 -10.51 -16.50
C SER A 73 16.33 -11.51 -17.38
N GLY A 74 16.46 -11.41 -18.71
CA GLY A 74 15.85 -12.34 -19.68
C GLY A 74 14.53 -11.89 -20.32
N ARG A 75 14.09 -10.63 -20.15
CA ARG A 75 12.89 -10.11 -20.83
C ARG A 75 13.18 -9.71 -22.29
N ARG A 76 12.30 -10.12 -23.20
CA ARG A 76 12.23 -9.67 -24.60
C ARG A 76 11.89 -8.17 -24.66
N GLU A 77 12.42 -7.45 -25.64
CA GLU A 77 12.02 -6.07 -25.92
C GLU A 77 10.49 -6.00 -26.11
N LYS A 78 9.86 -5.06 -25.43
CA LYS A 78 8.42 -4.85 -25.53
C LYS A 78 8.08 -4.15 -26.85
N PRO A 79 6.96 -4.49 -27.52
CA PRO A 79 6.46 -3.74 -28.66
C PRO A 79 6.23 -2.25 -28.32
N LYS A 80 6.44 -1.36 -29.30
CA LYS A 80 6.35 0.10 -29.11
C LYS A 80 4.99 0.60 -28.61
N ASP A 81 3.93 -0.13 -28.91
CA ASP A 81 2.54 0.23 -28.54
C ASP A 81 2.01 -0.57 -27.33
N ALA A 82 2.87 -1.32 -26.64
CA ALA A 82 2.45 -2.10 -25.48
C ALA A 82 2.16 -1.18 -24.27
N PHE A 83 0.92 -1.17 -23.80
CA PHE A 83 0.53 -0.47 -22.58
C PHE A 83 0.98 -1.27 -21.35
N GLU A 84 1.88 -0.71 -20.53
CA GLU A 84 2.28 -1.31 -19.25
C GLU A 84 1.42 -0.75 -18.12
N ASP A 85 0.70 -1.64 -17.43
CA ASP A 85 0.09 -1.32 -16.15
C ASP A 85 1.19 -1.17 -15.10
N THR A 86 1.47 0.09 -14.74
CA THR A 86 2.48 0.48 -13.74
C THR A 86 1.83 0.82 -12.40
N ASP A 87 0.55 0.50 -12.19
CA ASP A 87 -0.17 0.87 -10.97
C ASP A 87 0.23 0.00 -9.75
N GLY A 88 1.10 -1.01 -9.97
CA GLY A 88 1.75 -1.80 -8.94
C GLY A 88 3.26 -1.59 -8.88
N LEU A 89 4.02 -2.55 -9.42
CA LEU A 89 5.48 -2.53 -9.42
C LEU A 89 6.02 -1.84 -10.69
N TYR A 90 6.83 -0.80 -10.51
CA TYR A 90 7.52 -0.08 -11.58
C TYR A 90 8.97 0.22 -11.16
N ASP A 91 9.85 0.60 -12.09
CA ASP A 91 11.23 1.01 -11.80
C ASP A 91 11.23 2.46 -11.29
N PRO A 92 11.35 2.71 -9.98
CA PRO A 92 11.14 4.05 -9.44
C PRO A 92 12.42 4.88 -9.51
N GLU A 93 12.29 6.19 -9.68
CA GLU A 93 13.33 7.14 -9.35
C GLU A 93 13.34 7.44 -7.85
N CYS A 94 14.50 7.21 -7.23
CA CYS A 94 14.73 7.45 -5.81
C CYS A 94 15.76 8.55 -5.63
N GLU A 95 15.60 9.34 -4.58
CA GLU A 95 16.65 10.17 -4.00
C GLU A 95 17.72 9.28 -3.34
N ASN A 96 18.90 9.85 -3.05
CA ASN A 96 20.01 9.11 -2.43
C ASN A 96 19.70 8.60 -1.01
N ASN A 97 18.79 9.27 -0.29
CA ASN A 97 18.28 8.79 1.00
C ASN A 97 17.18 7.72 0.85
N GLY A 98 16.89 7.29 -0.37
CA GLY A 98 15.92 6.26 -0.68
C GLY A 98 14.46 6.71 -0.67
N VAL A 99 14.18 8.01 -0.60
CA VAL A 99 12.84 8.58 -0.75
C VAL A 99 12.45 8.59 -2.24
N PHE A 100 11.16 8.42 -2.56
CA PHE A 100 10.69 8.55 -3.93
C PHE A 100 10.84 9.99 -4.41
N LYS A 101 11.32 10.19 -5.65
CA LYS A 101 11.09 11.46 -6.33
C LYS A 101 9.60 11.66 -6.57
N ALA A 102 9.10 12.88 -6.39
CA ALA A 102 7.67 13.17 -6.53
C ALA A 102 7.14 12.87 -7.93
N LYS A 103 7.97 13.09 -8.95
CA LYS A 103 7.71 12.75 -10.35
C LYS A 103 8.37 11.41 -10.69
N GLN A 104 7.59 10.53 -11.30
CA GLN A 104 8.04 9.24 -11.83
C GLN A 104 7.75 9.19 -13.32
N CYS A 105 8.64 8.59 -14.10
CA CYS A 105 8.49 8.49 -15.54
C CYS A 105 8.90 7.11 -16.06
N ASN A 106 8.20 6.63 -17.09
CA ASN A 106 8.57 5.49 -17.91
C ASN A 106 8.53 5.92 -19.38
N GLY A 107 9.71 6.11 -19.98
CA GLY A 107 9.84 6.73 -21.29
C GLY A 107 9.31 8.17 -21.28
N THR A 108 8.35 8.46 -22.16
CA THR A 108 7.71 9.79 -22.25
C THR A 108 6.50 9.96 -21.33
N THR A 109 6.10 8.91 -20.62
CA THR A 109 4.91 8.92 -19.75
C THR A 109 5.31 9.13 -18.31
N CYS A 110 4.79 10.18 -17.66
CA CYS A 110 5.08 10.56 -16.29
C CYS A 110 3.83 10.66 -15.42
N TRP A 111 3.99 10.50 -14.10
CA TRP A 111 2.94 10.65 -13.10
C TRP A 111 3.54 11.15 -11.77
N CYS A 112 2.70 11.70 -10.89
CA CYS A 112 3.12 12.06 -9.54
C CYS A 112 2.82 10.92 -8.55
N VAL A 113 3.71 10.75 -7.56
CA VAL A 113 3.60 9.72 -6.51
C VAL A 113 3.67 10.31 -5.11
N ASN A 114 3.16 9.58 -4.11
CA ASN A 114 3.27 9.93 -2.69
C ASN A 114 4.56 9.39 -2.06
N THR A 115 4.75 9.66 -0.77
CA THR A 115 5.88 9.12 0.00
C THR A 115 5.92 7.58 0.00
N ALA A 116 4.79 6.92 -0.25
CA ALA A 116 4.72 5.46 -0.40
C ALA A 116 4.93 4.97 -1.85
N GLY A 117 5.26 5.86 -2.80
CA GLY A 117 5.50 5.54 -4.21
C GLY A 117 4.24 5.21 -5.00
N VAL A 118 3.05 5.48 -4.47
CA VAL A 118 1.77 5.21 -5.12
C VAL A 118 1.36 6.40 -5.98
N ARG A 119 0.91 6.12 -7.20
CA ARG A 119 0.44 7.13 -8.15
C ARG A 119 -0.76 7.90 -7.58
N ARG A 120 -0.72 9.23 -7.71
CA ARG A 120 -1.81 10.13 -7.30
C ARG A 120 -2.37 11.00 -8.42
N THR A 121 -1.83 10.89 -9.63
CA THR A 121 -2.29 11.67 -10.78
C THR A 121 -2.54 10.79 -11.98
N ASP A 122 -3.27 11.30 -12.96
CA ASP A 122 -3.23 10.73 -14.30
C ASP A 122 -1.80 10.73 -14.87
N LYS A 123 -1.60 9.82 -15.83
CA LYS A 123 -0.37 9.76 -16.61
C LYS A 123 -0.40 10.87 -17.66
N HIS A 124 0.68 11.64 -17.72
CA HIS A 124 0.88 12.74 -18.65
C HIS A 124 2.24 12.60 -19.35
N ASP A 125 2.56 13.55 -20.21
CA ASP A 125 3.88 13.64 -20.84
C ASP A 125 4.96 14.14 -19.87
N THR A 126 6.15 14.40 -20.42
CA THR A 126 7.32 14.88 -19.67
C THR A 126 7.16 16.29 -19.10
N ASP A 127 6.14 17.05 -19.48
CA ASP A 127 5.95 18.42 -18.98
C ASP A 127 5.22 18.45 -17.63
N LEU A 128 4.65 17.31 -17.19
CA LEU A 128 4.03 17.15 -15.88
C LEU A 128 4.94 17.67 -14.76
N LYS A 129 4.37 18.51 -13.88
CA LYS A 129 5.04 19.08 -12.71
C LYS A 129 4.48 18.44 -11.44
N CYS A 130 5.37 17.86 -10.64
CA CYS A 130 5.06 17.33 -9.32
C CYS A 130 5.80 18.16 -8.28
N ASN A 131 5.21 19.30 -7.89
CA ASN A 131 5.89 20.32 -7.09
C ASN A 131 6.17 19.88 -5.65
N GLN A 132 5.45 18.87 -5.15
CA GLN A 132 5.62 18.36 -3.80
C GLN A 132 5.44 16.86 -3.75
N LEU A 133 6.21 16.22 -2.87
CA LEU A 133 6.02 14.84 -2.48
C LEU A 133 5.01 14.80 -1.33
N VAL A 134 3.76 14.46 -1.64
CA VAL A 134 2.69 14.42 -0.63
C VAL A 134 2.88 13.22 0.29
N ARG A 135 2.72 13.47 1.59
CA ARG A 135 2.85 12.48 2.64
C ARG A 135 1.64 11.55 2.68
N THR A 136 1.92 10.25 2.77
CA THR A 136 0.95 9.22 3.13
C THR A 136 0.88 9.11 4.64
N THR A 137 -0.23 9.50 5.25
CA THR A 137 -0.39 9.55 6.71
C THR A 137 -1.00 8.30 7.30
N TRP A 138 -1.75 7.55 6.50
CA TRP A 138 -2.45 6.36 6.96
C TRP A 138 -2.38 5.26 5.91
N ILE A 139 -1.96 4.07 6.34
CA ILE A 139 -1.89 2.87 5.52
C ILE A 139 -2.71 1.77 6.19
N ILE A 140 -3.52 1.08 5.41
CA ILE A 140 -4.33 -0.05 5.86
C ILE A 140 -3.84 -1.29 5.12
N VAL A 141 -3.26 -2.24 5.85
CA VAL A 141 -2.88 -3.53 5.28
C VAL A 141 -4.00 -4.53 5.56
N LYS A 142 -4.67 -4.96 4.51
CA LYS A 142 -5.71 -6.00 4.56
C LYS A 142 -5.13 -7.32 4.08
N MET A 143 -5.14 -8.31 4.96
CA MET A 143 -4.76 -9.69 4.65
C MET A 143 -5.90 -10.65 4.99
N LYS A 144 -5.86 -11.84 4.40
CA LYS A 144 -6.84 -12.91 4.62
C LYS A 144 -6.11 -14.15 5.10
N HIS A 145 -6.67 -14.89 6.05
CA HIS A 145 -6.18 -16.23 6.39
C HIS A 145 -6.98 -17.32 5.64
N ALA A 146 -6.41 -18.53 5.55
CA ALA A 146 -7.07 -19.71 5.01
C ALA A 146 -8.38 -20.03 5.78
N GLU A 147 -9.34 -20.69 5.14
CA GLU A 147 -10.61 -21.06 5.78
C GLU A 147 -10.38 -21.91 7.04
N ARG A 148 -11.18 -21.64 8.07
CA ARG A 148 -11.13 -22.34 9.37
C ARG A 148 -12.54 -22.51 9.92
N GLU A 149 -12.74 -23.55 10.73
CA GLU A 149 -14.01 -23.80 11.42
C GLU A 149 -14.24 -22.82 12.58
N THR A 150 -13.17 -22.52 13.34
CA THR A 150 -13.21 -21.60 14.48
C THR A 150 -12.53 -20.28 14.15
N PRO A 151 -13.18 -19.13 14.46
CA PRO A 151 -12.53 -17.83 14.35
C PRO A 151 -11.33 -17.70 15.30
N LEU A 152 -10.35 -16.89 14.91
CA LEU A 152 -9.18 -16.61 15.73
C LEU A 152 -9.56 -15.74 16.94
N ASN A 153 -8.84 -15.93 18.06
CA ASN A 153 -8.96 -15.05 19.20
C ASN A 153 -8.49 -13.64 18.83
N THR A 154 -9.39 -12.66 18.96
CA THR A 154 -9.13 -11.27 18.52
C THR A 154 -8.05 -10.58 19.36
N GLU A 155 -7.99 -10.84 20.67
CA GLU A 155 -7.01 -10.22 21.56
C GLU A 155 -5.61 -10.78 21.33
N SER A 156 -5.48 -12.10 21.23
CA SER A 156 -4.22 -12.78 20.91
C SER A 156 -3.71 -12.36 19.53
N LEU A 157 -4.60 -12.25 18.54
CA LEU A 157 -4.25 -11.78 17.20
C LEU A 157 -3.75 -10.33 17.21
N LYS A 158 -4.49 -9.43 17.87
CA LYS A 158 -4.10 -8.02 18.00
C LYS A 158 -2.74 -7.88 18.67
N LYS A 159 -2.52 -8.63 19.76
CA LYS A 159 -1.23 -8.66 20.47
C LYS A 159 -0.11 -9.17 19.56
N PHE A 160 -0.31 -10.30 18.87
CA PHE A 160 0.68 -10.88 17.97
C PHE A 160 1.14 -9.88 16.90
N PHE A 161 0.21 -9.24 16.19
CA PHE A 161 0.58 -8.30 15.13
C PHE A 161 1.21 -7.03 15.67
N LYS A 162 0.73 -6.47 16.80
CA LYS A 162 1.38 -5.31 17.43
C LYS A 162 2.83 -5.60 17.83
N GLU A 163 3.08 -6.75 18.44
CA GLU A 163 4.44 -7.17 18.82
C GLU A 163 5.31 -7.45 17.59
N THR A 164 4.77 -8.15 16.61
CA THR A 164 5.48 -8.46 15.35
C THR A 164 5.87 -7.19 14.62
N ILE A 165 4.95 -6.24 14.47
CA ILE A 165 5.23 -4.98 13.77
C ILE A 165 6.29 -4.15 14.51
N SER A 166 6.20 -4.11 15.83
CA SER A 166 7.15 -3.35 16.65
C SER A 166 8.55 -3.96 16.64
N ARG A 167 8.67 -5.30 16.75
CA ARG A 167 9.96 -5.99 16.88
C ARG A 167 10.58 -6.31 15.52
N ARG A 168 9.85 -6.95 14.62
CA ARG A 168 10.36 -7.40 13.31
C ARG A 168 10.53 -6.24 12.35
N TYR A 169 9.55 -5.34 12.27
CA TYR A 169 9.56 -4.21 11.33
C TYR A 169 10.00 -2.89 11.98
N MET A 170 10.46 -2.93 13.24
CA MET A 170 11.06 -1.79 13.96
C MET A 170 10.18 -0.53 14.01
N LEU A 171 8.87 -0.68 13.82
CA LEU A 171 7.96 0.45 13.85
C LEU A 171 7.60 0.77 15.30
N ASN A 172 7.73 2.03 15.69
CA ASN A 172 7.29 2.47 17.00
C ASN A 172 5.80 2.17 17.18
N GLY A 173 5.42 1.50 18.28
CA GLY A 173 4.05 1.06 18.55
C GLY A 173 3.02 2.19 18.55
N ARG A 174 3.44 3.46 18.76
CA ARG A 174 2.57 4.64 18.65
C ARG A 174 1.99 4.85 17.25
N TYR A 175 2.64 4.30 16.22
CA TYR A 175 2.19 4.38 14.83
C TYR A 175 1.29 3.21 14.41
N ILE A 176 1.07 2.24 15.30
CA ILE A 176 0.15 1.13 15.08
C ILE A 176 -1.21 1.53 15.68
N ALA A 177 -2.02 2.20 14.87
CA ALA A 177 -3.29 2.78 15.30
C ALA A 177 -4.28 1.69 15.75
N ASP A 178 -4.44 0.64 14.94
CA ASP A 178 -5.25 -0.51 15.32
C ASP A 178 -4.84 -1.80 14.60
N VAL A 179 -5.29 -2.92 15.15
CA VAL A 179 -5.34 -4.21 14.46
C VAL A 179 -6.73 -4.78 14.69
N THR A 180 -7.50 -4.95 13.62
CA THR A 180 -8.86 -5.46 13.67
C THR A 180 -8.98 -6.81 12.96
N TYR A 181 -9.93 -7.61 13.41
CA TYR A 181 -10.21 -8.93 12.86
C TYR A 181 -11.69 -9.05 12.53
N GLU A 182 -11.97 -9.23 11.25
CA GLU A 182 -13.30 -9.51 10.72
C GLU A 182 -13.20 -10.79 9.89
N ASN A 183 -13.42 -11.94 10.52
CA ASN A 183 -13.19 -13.26 9.93
C ASN A 183 -13.66 -13.35 8.45
N PRO A 184 -12.79 -13.72 7.48
CA PRO A 184 -11.40 -14.19 7.61
C PRO A 184 -10.32 -13.11 7.40
N TYR A 185 -10.70 -11.84 7.48
CA TYR A 185 -9.83 -10.69 7.20
C TYR A 185 -9.19 -10.11 8.45
N ILE A 186 -7.94 -9.70 8.29
CA ILE A 186 -7.15 -9.00 9.30
C ILE A 186 -6.76 -7.66 8.69
N PHE A 187 -6.98 -6.59 9.45
CA PHE A 187 -6.59 -5.24 9.06
C PHE A 187 -5.57 -4.70 10.04
N ILE A 188 -4.53 -4.07 9.51
CA ILE A 188 -3.51 -3.37 10.28
C ILE A 188 -3.53 -1.91 9.85
N ASP A 189 -3.84 -1.03 10.79
CA ASP A 189 -3.91 0.41 10.59
C ASP A 189 -2.62 1.07 11.08
N LEU A 190 -1.84 1.60 10.14
CA LEU A 190 -0.59 2.32 10.44
C LEU A 190 -0.81 3.81 10.20
N LYS A 191 -0.57 4.66 11.21
CA LYS A 191 -0.72 6.12 11.12
C LYS A 191 0.55 6.84 11.54
N GLN A 192 1.06 7.73 10.70
CA GLN A 192 2.29 8.48 10.96
C GLN A 192 2.27 9.80 10.17
N ASN A 193 2.07 10.92 10.88
CA ASN A 193 2.11 12.25 10.27
C ASN A 193 3.55 12.71 10.02
N SER A 194 3.70 13.69 9.13
CA SER A 194 4.98 14.34 8.85
C SER A 194 5.59 15.00 10.10
N SER A 195 4.77 15.60 10.97
CA SER A 195 5.19 16.24 12.23
C SER A 195 5.67 15.26 13.30
N ASP A 196 5.19 14.02 13.25
CA ASP A 196 5.37 13.07 14.36
C ASP A 196 6.63 12.21 14.17
N LYS A 197 7.04 12.02 12.91
CA LYS A 197 8.19 11.21 12.50
C LYS A 197 9.50 11.92 12.84
N SER A 198 10.21 11.39 13.82
CA SER A 198 11.55 11.86 14.17
C SER A 198 12.60 11.35 13.17
N ALA A 199 13.72 12.06 13.06
CA ALA A 199 14.84 11.63 12.24
C ALA A 199 15.33 10.23 12.69
N GLY A 200 15.48 9.31 11.72
CA GLY A 200 15.89 7.93 11.98
C GLY A 200 14.76 6.94 12.31
N GLU A 201 13.52 7.41 12.51
CA GLU A 201 12.38 6.50 12.65
C GLU A 201 11.98 5.88 11.31
N VAL A 202 11.55 4.62 11.36
CA VAL A 202 11.04 3.86 10.22
C VAL A 202 9.75 4.47 9.67
N ASP A 203 9.62 4.51 8.35
CA ASP A 203 8.39 4.96 7.69
C ASP A 203 7.33 3.85 7.65
N ILE A 204 6.07 4.20 7.89
CA ILE A 204 4.95 3.26 7.73
C ILE A 204 4.86 2.66 6.32
N ALA A 205 5.30 3.38 5.29
CA ALA A 205 5.33 2.89 3.90
C ALA A 205 6.35 1.77 3.71
N ASP A 206 7.50 1.84 4.39
CA ASP A 206 8.51 0.79 4.36
C ASP A 206 7.96 -0.46 5.06
N VAL A 207 7.39 -0.30 6.25
CA VAL A 207 6.78 -1.39 7.03
C VAL A 207 5.69 -2.09 6.24
N ALA A 208 4.76 -1.34 5.65
CA ALA A 208 3.69 -1.90 4.85
C ALA A 208 4.22 -2.72 3.67
N TYR A 209 5.30 -2.25 3.02
CA TYR A 209 5.93 -2.99 1.93
C TYR A 209 6.61 -4.28 2.41
N TYR A 210 7.30 -4.24 3.55
CA TYR A 210 7.89 -5.44 4.16
C TYR A 210 6.81 -6.48 4.54
N VAL A 211 5.71 -6.04 5.17
CA VAL A 211 4.57 -6.88 5.51
C VAL A 211 3.96 -7.49 4.24
N GLU A 212 3.71 -6.67 3.21
CA GLU A 212 3.17 -7.13 1.93
C GLU A 212 4.04 -8.23 1.31
N LYS A 213 5.36 -8.06 1.31
CA LYS A 213 6.32 -9.05 0.77
C LYS A 213 6.39 -10.32 1.60
N ASP A 214 6.39 -10.20 2.93
CA ASP A 214 6.36 -11.34 3.84
C ASP A 214 5.12 -12.22 3.59
N VAL A 215 3.93 -11.61 3.53
CA VAL A 215 2.67 -12.34 3.33
C VAL A 215 2.58 -12.95 1.91
N LYS A 216 3.12 -12.28 0.89
CA LYS A 216 3.23 -12.84 -0.47
C LYS A 216 4.24 -13.99 -0.58
N GLY A 217 5.03 -14.25 0.46
CA GLY A 217 6.06 -15.29 0.49
C GLY A 217 7.39 -14.89 -0.16
N ASP A 218 7.59 -13.59 -0.44
CA ASP A 218 8.85 -13.03 -0.95
C ASP A 218 9.52 -12.13 0.11
N SER A 219 9.67 -12.65 1.34
CA SER A 219 10.31 -11.94 2.45
C SER A 219 11.61 -11.24 2.02
N ILE A 220 11.75 -9.97 2.37
CA ILE A 220 12.96 -9.18 2.13
C ILE A 220 14.06 -9.56 3.13
N PHE A 221 13.70 -10.06 4.31
CA PHE A 221 14.67 -10.52 5.30
C PHE A 221 15.39 -11.77 4.79
N LEU A 222 16.69 -11.85 5.06
CA LEU A 222 17.50 -13.00 4.69
C LEU A 222 17.14 -14.18 5.61
N ASN A 223 16.73 -15.30 5.01
CA ASN A 223 16.43 -16.57 5.70
C ASN A 223 15.43 -16.47 6.87
N ASN A 224 14.68 -15.37 6.96
CA ASN A 224 13.76 -15.12 8.06
C ASN A 224 12.36 -14.88 7.48
N ARG A 225 11.53 -15.92 7.50
CA ARG A 225 10.14 -15.87 7.02
C ARG A 225 9.20 -15.48 8.14
N LEU A 226 8.16 -14.71 7.83
CA LEU A 226 7.09 -14.44 8.79
C LEU A 226 6.34 -15.74 9.12
N ASN A 227 6.29 -16.07 10.41
CA ASN A 227 5.48 -17.17 10.92
C ASN A 227 4.37 -16.58 11.79
N VAL A 228 3.12 -16.77 11.39
CA VAL A 228 1.96 -16.27 12.13
C VAL A 228 1.44 -17.40 13.01
N SER A 229 1.56 -17.22 14.32
CA SER A 229 1.01 -18.14 15.29
C SER A 229 0.15 -17.41 16.31
N ILE A 230 -1.12 -17.79 16.39
CA ILE A 230 -2.10 -17.22 17.32
C ILE A 230 -2.51 -18.36 18.26
N ASP A 231 -2.36 -18.18 19.57
CA ASP A 231 -2.65 -19.20 20.59
C ASP A 231 -1.97 -20.56 20.33
N ASN A 232 -0.71 -20.53 19.91
CA ASN A 232 0.11 -21.69 19.51
C ASN A 232 -0.40 -22.44 18.27
N GLU A 233 -1.37 -21.88 17.55
CA GLU A 233 -1.85 -22.43 16.29
C GLU A 233 -1.22 -21.67 15.12
N VAL A 234 -0.67 -22.39 14.14
CA VAL A 234 -0.11 -21.79 12.94
C VAL A 234 -1.25 -21.33 12.02
N VAL A 235 -1.23 -20.05 11.65
CA VAL A 235 -2.21 -19.43 10.77
C VAL A 235 -1.61 -19.25 9.39
N GLN A 236 -2.17 -19.95 8.40
CA GLN A 236 -1.77 -19.77 7.01
C GLN A 236 -2.46 -18.53 6.42
N LEU A 237 -1.67 -17.59 5.92
CA LEU A 237 -2.17 -16.42 5.23
C LEU A 237 -2.31 -16.68 3.73
N ASP A 238 -3.37 -16.17 3.15
CA ASP A 238 -3.52 -16.04 1.70
C ASP A 238 -2.46 -15.05 1.18
N LYS A 239 -1.91 -15.31 0.00
CA LYS A 239 -0.94 -14.43 -0.66
C LYS A 239 -1.62 -13.17 -1.24
N ALA A 240 -2.95 -13.15 -1.31
CA ALA A 240 -3.73 -11.98 -1.68
C ALA A 240 -3.75 -10.94 -0.55
N VAL A 241 -2.84 -9.97 -0.63
CA VAL A 241 -2.79 -8.80 0.25
C VAL A 241 -3.22 -7.55 -0.50
N ALA A 242 -4.09 -6.75 0.12
CA ALA A 242 -4.44 -5.42 -0.35
C ALA A 242 -3.86 -4.37 0.62
N VAL A 243 -3.21 -3.35 0.07
CA VAL A 243 -2.69 -2.22 0.83
C VAL A 243 -3.37 -0.96 0.35
N TYR A 244 -4.05 -0.27 1.26
CA TYR A 244 -4.72 1.00 0.98
C TYR A 244 -3.90 2.15 1.56
N TYR A 245 -3.83 3.25 0.83
CA TYR A 245 -3.01 4.40 1.17
C TYR A 245 -3.90 5.64 1.26
N VAL A 246 -3.72 6.43 2.31
CA VAL A 246 -4.42 7.68 2.54
C VAL A 246 -3.38 8.78 2.71
N ASP A 247 -3.51 9.82 1.89
CA ASP A 247 -2.56 10.92 1.79
C ASP A 247 -3.10 12.18 2.50
N GLU A 248 -2.21 13.09 2.90
CA GLU A 248 -2.58 14.40 3.48
C GLU A 248 -3.37 15.25 2.48
N ILE A 249 -3.08 15.09 1.19
CA ILE A 249 -3.72 15.81 0.09
C ILE A 249 -4.36 14.78 -0.83
N ALA A 250 -5.63 15.00 -1.17
CA ALA A 250 -6.38 14.12 -2.07
C ALA A 250 -5.69 13.97 -3.44
N PRO A 251 -5.78 12.78 -4.06
CA PRO A 251 -5.20 12.56 -5.39
C PRO A 251 -5.97 13.31 -6.48
N GLU A 252 -5.26 13.63 -7.57
CA GLU A 252 -5.76 14.39 -8.71
C GLU A 252 -5.94 13.47 -9.92
N PHE A 253 -7.04 12.72 -9.95
CA PHE A 253 -7.42 11.92 -11.12
C PHE A 253 -8.54 12.63 -11.89
N SER A 254 -8.40 12.73 -13.22
CA SER A 254 -9.49 13.16 -14.08
C SER A 254 -10.58 12.08 -14.07
N MET A 255 -11.84 12.47 -13.97
CA MET A 255 -13.01 11.58 -14.00
C MET A 255 -13.25 10.89 -15.36
N LYS A 256 -12.20 10.65 -16.16
CA LYS A 256 -12.25 9.96 -17.46
C LYS A 256 -12.77 8.52 -17.35
N SER A 257 -12.94 7.98 -16.13
CA SER A 257 -13.56 6.69 -15.86
C SER A 257 -15.07 6.64 -16.17
N LEU A 258 -15.75 7.77 -16.32
CA LEU A 258 -17.13 7.77 -16.82
C LEU A 258 -17.09 7.69 -18.34
N THR A 259 -17.18 6.47 -18.88
CA THR A 259 -17.36 6.30 -20.32
C THR A 259 -18.62 7.04 -20.77
N PRO A 260 -18.67 7.58 -22.01
CA PRO A 260 -19.84 8.31 -22.52
C PRO A 260 -21.16 7.53 -22.36
N GLY A 261 -21.09 6.19 -22.41
CA GLY A 261 -22.23 5.31 -22.16
C GLY A 261 -22.78 5.40 -20.74
N VAL A 262 -21.93 5.49 -19.72
CA VAL A 262 -22.37 5.63 -18.32
C VAL A 262 -23.04 6.98 -18.11
N ILE A 263 -22.49 8.05 -18.70
CA ILE A 263 -23.09 9.39 -18.64
C ILE A 263 -24.46 9.40 -19.32
N ALA A 264 -24.59 8.79 -20.51
CA ALA A 264 -25.86 8.71 -21.22
C ALA A 264 -26.95 7.98 -20.41
N VAL A 265 -26.59 6.86 -19.76
CA VAL A 265 -27.52 6.12 -18.90
C VAL A 265 -27.96 6.96 -17.70
N ILE A 266 -27.03 7.63 -17.02
CA ILE A 266 -27.35 8.49 -15.86
C ILE A 266 -28.32 9.61 -16.28
N VAL A 267 -28.08 10.26 -17.42
CA VAL A 267 -28.94 11.33 -17.94
C VAL A 267 -30.36 10.81 -18.23
N ILE A 268 -30.49 9.64 -18.88
CA ILE A 268 -31.80 9.04 -19.18
C ILE A 268 -32.57 8.73 -17.89
N VAL A 269 -31.91 8.17 -16.88
CA VAL A 269 -32.53 7.85 -15.58
C VAL A 269 -33.03 9.11 -14.89
N ILE A 270 -32.22 10.19 -14.87
CA ILE A 270 -32.62 11.47 -14.28
C ILE A 270 -33.84 12.05 -15.00
N ILE A 271 -33.85 12.04 -16.34
CA ILE A 271 -34.99 12.53 -17.13
C ILE A 271 -36.27 11.74 -16.83
N ALA A 272 -36.18 10.41 -16.73
CA ALA A 272 -37.32 9.55 -16.42
C ALA A 272 -37.88 9.84 -15.01
N ILE A 273 -37.01 10.04 -14.02
CA ILE A 273 -37.41 10.38 -12.65
C ILE A 273 -38.11 11.74 -12.62
N VAL A 274 -37.55 12.76 -13.28
CA VAL A 274 -38.14 14.10 -13.35
C VAL A 274 -39.50 14.05 -14.04
N ALA A 275 -39.62 13.34 -15.17
CA ALA A 275 -40.89 13.15 -15.87
C ALA A 275 -41.93 12.45 -14.98
N GLY A 276 -41.52 11.42 -14.25
CA GLY A 276 -42.38 10.72 -13.28
C GLY A 276 -42.90 11.64 -12.16
N ILE A 277 -42.02 12.46 -11.59
CA ILE A 277 -42.38 13.46 -10.57
C ILE A 277 -43.38 14.48 -11.14
N VAL A 278 -43.14 14.99 -12.35
CA VAL A 278 -44.03 15.96 -13.00
C VAL A 278 -45.42 15.36 -13.22
N VAL A 279 -45.51 14.13 -13.73
CA VAL A 279 -46.80 13.43 -13.92
C VAL A 279 -47.51 13.22 -12.58
N LEU A 280 -46.78 12.84 -11.52
CA LEU A 280 -47.33 12.63 -10.19
C LEU A 280 -47.87 13.93 -9.57
N VAL A 281 -47.18 15.06 -9.77
CA VAL A 281 -47.63 16.38 -9.33
C VAL A 281 -48.88 16.83 -10.10
N LEU A 282 -48.90 16.65 -11.43
CA LEU A 282 -50.04 17.03 -12.27
C LEU A 282 -51.28 16.17 -11.99
N THR A 283 -51.12 14.86 -11.79
CA THR A 283 -52.23 13.96 -11.43
C THR A 283 -52.78 14.24 -10.04
N ARG A 284 -51.91 14.55 -9.05
CA ARG A 284 -52.36 15.01 -7.73
C ARG A 284 -53.10 16.35 -7.79
N ARG A 285 -52.64 17.32 -8.59
CA ARG A 285 -53.35 18.59 -8.82
C ARG A 285 -54.72 18.40 -9.48
N LYS A 286 -54.86 17.45 -10.41
CA LYS A 286 -56.17 17.15 -11.05
C LYS A 286 -57.14 16.44 -10.09
N LYS A 287 -56.66 15.52 -9.25
CA LYS A 287 -57.52 14.84 -8.24
C LYS A 287 -58.03 15.80 -7.15
N GLY A 288 -57.30 16.86 -6.82
CA GLY A 288 -57.76 17.91 -5.90
C GLY A 288 -58.93 18.77 -6.41
N LYS A 289 -59.34 18.65 -7.68
CA LYS A 289 -60.48 19.39 -8.26
C LYS A 289 -61.74 18.55 -8.48
N TYR A 290 -61.73 17.26 -8.13
CA TYR A 290 -62.93 16.40 -8.17
C TYR A 290 -63.21 15.83 -6.78
N VAL A 291 -63.81 16.64 -5.90
CA VAL A 291 -64.61 16.14 -4.79
C VAL A 291 -66.05 16.15 -5.29
N LYS A 292 -66.55 14.97 -5.66
CA LYS A 292 -67.94 14.72 -6.02
C LYS A 292 -68.78 14.95 -4.75
N ALA A 293 -69.75 15.86 -4.81
CA ALA A 293 -70.76 16.01 -3.77
C ALA A 293 -71.59 14.72 -3.73
N GLU A 294 -71.56 14.01 -2.61
CA GLU A 294 -72.62 13.05 -2.26
C GLU A 294 -73.64 13.78 -1.38
N VAL A 295 -74.83 13.97 -1.93
CA VAL A 295 -76.03 14.34 -1.17
C VAL A 295 -76.42 13.12 -0.34
N LYS A 296 -76.19 13.23 0.96
CA LYS A 296 -76.65 12.31 1.99
C LYS A 296 -78.13 12.58 2.26
N GLU A 297 -79.03 11.85 1.60
CA GLU A 297 -80.37 11.65 2.16
C GLU A 297 -80.30 10.54 3.22
N MET A 298 -80.35 10.95 4.48
CA MET A 298 -80.62 10.05 5.59
C MET A 298 -81.39 10.84 6.65
N ASN A 299 -82.70 10.95 6.46
CA ASN A 299 -83.69 11.30 7.47
C ASN A 299 -84.87 10.34 7.25
N GLU A 300 -85.63 9.84 8.21
CA GLU A 300 -85.60 9.78 9.67
C GLU A 300 -86.76 8.80 9.95
N MET A 301 -86.53 7.64 10.56
CA MET A 301 -87.62 6.80 11.05
C MET A 301 -87.72 6.98 12.56
N HIS A 302 -88.45 8.01 12.97
CA HIS A 302 -88.92 8.16 14.34
C HIS A 302 -90.31 7.53 14.50
N ARG A 303 -90.41 6.72 15.56
CA ARG A 303 -91.59 6.01 16.04
C ARG A 303 -92.79 6.93 16.33
N GLY A 304 -93.96 6.44 15.94
CA GLY A 304 -95.14 6.31 16.81
C GLY A 304 -96.25 7.35 16.66
N LEU A 305 -97.46 6.90 16.28
CA LEU A 305 -98.73 7.12 17.01
C LEU A 305 -99.93 6.51 16.24
N ASN A 306 -100.73 5.70 16.97
CA ASN A 306 -102.18 5.52 16.89
C ASN A 306 -102.87 4.78 15.72
N ALA A 307 -103.82 3.94 16.14
CA ALA A 307 -104.89 3.22 15.43
C ALA A 307 -104.54 1.85 14.84
#